data_AF-A0AA47ESQ5-F1
#
_entry.id   AF-A0AA47ESQ5-F1
#
_cell.length_a   1.000
_cell.length_b   1.000
_cell.length_c   1.000
_cell.angle_alpha   90.00
_cell.angle_beta   90.00
_cell.angle_gamma   90.00
#
_symmetry.space_group_name_H-M   'P 1'
#
loop_
_entity.id
_entity.type
_entity.pdbx_description
1 polymer ?
#
loop_
_entity_poly.entity_id
_entity_poly.type
_entity_poly.pdbx_seq_one_letter_code
_entity_poly.pdbx_strand_id
1 'polypeptide(L)'
;MATANAQLQAALAQFAGQPGVTSDQEAQLRATIASDQDLTQRLNAEAAGGHLHGFSLGPAGSEPLTGSYDKASGIVVLPALSTGTGPNTDLRGALRLQEMSMRFAHGTYTDANQQSHPVTQDMVTNLQSTINSSPALAREMKSAVTTIDSSEKQQRMLLENFAPLSGTVAGGTFNPTSNTMSLPPATLGQPPRQFNQSSSNDLTFVLGHETQHAFNQMDTAAAYHRFDTAATAIAKDNNLAASTPIRNTNGCEVAQAT
;
A
#
# COMPACT_ATOMS: atom_id res chain seq x y z
N MET A 1 17.19 14.95 -8.25
CA MET A 1 16.12 14.88 -7.24
C MET A 1 14.82 15.25 -7.93
N ALA A 2 13.75 14.48 -7.75
CA ALA A 2 12.46 14.82 -8.34
C ALA A 2 11.85 16.04 -7.63
N THR A 3 11.30 16.98 -8.39
CA THR A 3 10.60 18.17 -7.88
C THR A 3 9.18 18.18 -8.43
N ALA A 4 8.25 18.79 -7.70
CA ALA A 4 6.87 18.94 -8.17
C ALA A 4 6.82 19.68 -9.52
N ASN A 5 6.10 19.13 -10.50
CA ASN A 5 5.82 19.76 -11.79
C ASN A 5 4.74 20.84 -11.64
N ALA A 6 4.42 21.55 -12.73
CA ALA A 6 3.44 22.64 -12.69
C ALA A 6 2.05 22.19 -12.20
N GLN A 7 1.61 21.00 -12.59
CA GLN A 7 0.31 20.44 -12.22
C GLN A 7 0.26 20.08 -10.73
N LEU A 8 1.29 19.41 -10.21
CA LEU A 8 1.38 19.09 -8.79
C LEU A 8 1.56 20.37 -7.94
N GLN A 9 2.30 21.36 -8.43
CA GLN A 9 2.40 22.67 -7.79
C GLN A 9 1.05 23.38 -7.71
N ALA A 10 0.23 23.31 -8.77
CA ALA A 10 -1.12 23.86 -8.78
C ALA A 10 -2.04 23.14 -7.76
N ALA A 11 -1.98 21.81 -7.70
CA ALA A 11 -2.70 21.01 -6.70
C ALA A 11 -2.32 21.40 -5.25
N LEU A 12 -1.02 21.62 -5.00
CA LEU A 12 -0.52 22.08 -3.70
C LEU A 12 -0.92 23.54 -3.38
N ALA A 13 -0.92 24.41 -4.39
CA ALA A 13 -1.37 25.80 -4.22
C ALA A 13 -2.88 25.88 -3.96
N GLN A 14 -3.68 25.01 -4.57
CA GLN A 14 -5.11 24.89 -4.27
C GLN A 14 -5.33 24.50 -2.81
N PHE A 15 -4.57 23.53 -2.28
CA PHE A 15 -4.63 23.15 -0.88
C PHE A 15 -4.31 24.34 0.04
N ALA A 16 -3.24 25.09 -0.25
CA ALA A 16 -2.86 26.28 0.51
C ALA A 16 -3.96 27.36 0.57
N GLY A 17 -4.77 27.46 -0.48
CA GLY A 17 -5.89 28.42 -0.57
C GLY A 17 -7.19 27.96 0.08
N GLN A 18 -7.27 26.74 0.62
CA GLN A 18 -8.51 26.24 1.20
C GLN A 18 -8.79 26.85 2.59
N PRO A 19 -10.07 27.14 2.90
CA PRO A 19 -10.46 27.56 4.25
C PRO A 19 -10.03 26.53 5.29
N GLY A 20 -9.39 26.99 6.37
CA GLY A 20 -8.94 26.13 7.47
C GLY A 20 -7.56 25.50 7.29
N VAL A 21 -6.94 25.63 6.11
CA VAL A 21 -5.53 25.21 5.91
C VAL A 21 -4.60 26.30 6.42
N THR A 22 -3.68 25.91 7.29
CA THR A 22 -2.60 26.77 7.80
C THR A 22 -1.36 26.70 6.93
N SER A 23 -0.51 27.73 6.98
CA SER A 23 0.81 27.72 6.31
C SER A 23 1.69 26.55 6.74
N ASP A 24 1.56 26.13 8.00
CA ASP A 24 2.34 25.02 8.55
C ASP A 24 1.89 23.69 7.95
N GLN A 25 0.58 23.47 7.83
CA GLN A 25 0.02 22.28 7.18
C GLN A 25 0.41 22.21 5.69
N GLU A 26 0.36 23.35 4.99
CA GLU A 26 0.86 23.43 3.61
C GLU A 26 2.35 23.06 3.54
N ALA A 27 3.18 23.67 4.40
CA ALA A 27 4.61 23.43 4.44
C ALA A 27 4.92 21.95 4.74
N GLN A 28 4.23 21.33 5.70
CA GLN A 28 4.37 19.92 6.03
C GLN A 28 4.02 19.01 4.85
N LEU A 29 2.92 19.29 4.13
CA LEU A 29 2.55 18.51 2.94
C LEU A 29 3.64 18.60 1.86
N ARG A 30 4.08 19.83 1.55
CA ARG A 30 5.15 20.07 0.56
C ARG A 30 6.46 19.39 0.96
N ALA A 31 6.87 19.56 2.20
CA ALA A 31 8.11 18.99 2.73
C ALA A 31 8.05 17.45 2.73
N THR A 32 6.91 16.87 3.08
CA THR A 32 6.71 15.42 3.07
C THR A 32 6.84 14.84 1.67
N ILE A 33 6.16 15.44 0.68
CA ILE A 33 6.27 15.02 -0.73
C ILE A 33 7.72 15.17 -1.20
N ALA A 34 8.31 16.36 -1.04
CA ALA A 34 9.66 16.65 -1.53
C ALA A 34 10.76 15.78 -0.88
N SER A 35 10.52 15.27 0.33
CA SER A 35 11.45 14.35 1.01
C SER A 35 11.49 12.94 0.40
N ASP A 36 10.55 12.62 -0.48
CA ASP A 36 10.39 11.30 -1.08
C ASP A 36 10.36 11.42 -2.61
N GLN A 37 11.47 11.02 -3.25
CA GLN A 37 11.64 11.21 -4.69
C GLN A 37 10.71 10.34 -5.53
N ASP A 38 10.50 9.08 -5.14
CA ASP A 38 9.62 8.15 -5.83
C ASP A 38 8.16 8.61 -5.70
N LEU A 39 7.73 8.99 -4.50
CA LEU A 39 6.40 9.58 -4.28
C LEU A 39 6.21 10.85 -5.12
N THR A 40 7.19 11.76 -5.14
CA THR A 40 7.12 12.99 -5.95
C THR A 40 6.97 12.68 -7.45
N GLN A 41 7.71 11.69 -7.98
CA GLN A 41 7.60 11.29 -9.38
C GLN A 41 6.22 10.72 -9.70
N ARG A 42 5.68 9.87 -8.82
CA ARG A 42 4.37 9.26 -9.00
C ARG A 42 3.25 10.28 -8.92
N LEU A 43 3.25 11.17 -7.92
CA LEU A 43 2.26 12.26 -7.83
C LEU A 43 2.37 13.24 -9.00
N ASN A 44 3.58 13.49 -9.52
CA ASN A 44 3.75 14.26 -10.76
C ASN A 44 3.08 13.58 -11.96
N ALA A 45 3.21 12.26 -12.08
CA ALA A 45 2.58 11.51 -13.17
C ALA A 45 1.05 11.54 -13.05
N GLU A 46 0.50 11.31 -11.85
CA GLU A 46 -0.95 11.39 -11.60
C GLU A 46 -1.49 12.81 -11.85
N ALA A 47 -0.76 13.86 -11.45
CA ALA A 47 -1.16 15.24 -11.70
C ALA A 47 -1.08 15.61 -13.20
N ALA A 48 -0.03 15.17 -13.90
CA ALA A 48 0.11 15.39 -15.34
C ALA A 48 -0.92 14.61 -16.16
N GLY A 49 -1.30 13.41 -15.70
CA GLY A 49 -2.36 12.60 -16.28
C GLY A 49 -3.78 13.11 -15.99
N GLY A 50 -3.93 14.12 -15.13
CA GLY A 50 -5.23 14.65 -14.74
C GLY A 50 -6.00 13.77 -13.74
N HIS A 51 -5.31 12.87 -13.05
CA HIS A 51 -5.91 12.04 -12.00
C HIS A 51 -5.84 12.72 -10.63
N LEU A 52 -4.80 13.52 -10.39
CA LEU A 52 -4.65 14.33 -9.18
C LEU A 52 -4.86 15.81 -9.51
N HIS A 53 -5.93 16.38 -8.96
CA HIS A 53 -6.28 17.79 -9.13
C HIS A 53 -5.99 18.63 -7.89
N GLY A 54 -5.99 18.04 -6.70
CA GLY A 54 -5.81 18.79 -5.46
C GLY A 54 -5.79 17.93 -4.21
N PHE A 55 -5.53 18.58 -3.09
CA PHE A 55 -5.63 18.00 -1.75
C PHE A 55 -6.66 18.77 -0.94
N SER A 56 -7.28 18.12 0.05
CA SER A 56 -8.11 18.80 1.05
C SER A 56 -7.91 18.23 2.45
N LEU A 57 -8.31 18.99 3.47
CA LEU A 57 -8.44 18.45 4.82
C LEU A 57 -9.71 17.60 4.93
N GLY A 58 -9.64 16.52 5.70
CA GLY A 58 -10.83 15.81 6.14
C GLY A 58 -11.67 16.67 7.10
N PRO A 59 -12.95 16.32 7.32
CA PRO A 59 -13.76 17.00 8.32
C PRO A 59 -13.18 16.76 9.71
N ALA A 60 -13.00 17.83 10.49
CA ALA A 60 -12.35 17.79 11.79
C ALA A 60 -13.01 16.80 12.75
N GLY A 61 -12.22 15.87 13.30
CA GLY A 61 -12.70 14.82 14.22
C GLY A 61 -13.26 13.58 13.52
N SER A 62 -13.28 13.56 12.19
CA SER A 62 -13.68 12.40 11.37
C SER A 62 -12.78 12.25 10.14
N GLU A 63 -11.53 12.68 10.25
CA GLU A 63 -10.56 12.54 9.17
C GLU A 63 -10.27 11.05 8.91
N PRO A 64 -10.13 10.65 7.63
CA PRO A 64 -9.70 9.29 7.30
C PRO A 64 -8.29 9.01 7.85
N LEU A 65 -8.07 7.84 8.43
CA LEU A 65 -6.79 7.43 9.04
C LEU A 65 -5.61 7.38 8.06
N THR A 66 -5.89 7.15 6.78
CA THR A 66 -4.90 7.06 5.69
C THR A 66 -5.16 8.04 4.55
N GLY A 67 -6.13 8.94 4.70
CA GLY A 67 -6.65 9.72 3.58
C GLY A 67 -7.74 9.00 2.78
N SER A 68 -8.30 9.71 1.79
CA SER A 68 -9.17 9.14 0.77
C SER A 68 -9.05 9.88 -0.56
N TYR A 69 -9.19 9.17 -1.66
CA TYR A 69 -9.20 9.66 -3.03
C TYR A 69 -10.58 9.45 -3.66
N ASP A 70 -11.05 10.49 -4.36
CA ASP A 70 -12.26 10.45 -5.17
C ASP A 70 -11.89 10.59 -6.66
N LYS A 71 -12.25 9.57 -7.46
CA LYS A 71 -11.87 9.50 -8.88
C LYS A 71 -12.55 10.57 -9.71
N ALA A 72 -13.74 11.00 -9.32
CA ALA A 72 -14.53 11.98 -10.07
C ALA A 72 -13.96 13.39 -9.94
N SER A 73 -13.57 13.78 -8.73
CA SER A 73 -13.00 15.09 -8.43
C SER A 73 -11.48 15.15 -8.53
N GLY A 74 -10.79 14.01 -8.50
CA GLY A 74 -9.34 13.93 -8.47
C GLY A 74 -8.73 14.52 -7.19
N ILE A 75 -9.51 14.63 -6.11
CA ILE A 75 -9.06 15.20 -4.84
C ILE A 75 -8.63 14.10 -3.88
N VAL A 76 -7.48 14.31 -3.24
CA VAL A 76 -7.03 13.53 -2.10
C VAL A 76 -7.37 14.27 -0.81
N VAL A 77 -8.31 13.72 -0.05
CA VAL A 77 -8.58 14.12 1.33
C VAL A 77 -7.47 13.55 2.22
N LEU A 78 -6.77 14.42 2.92
CA LEU A 78 -5.65 14.05 3.79
C LEU A 78 -6.14 13.54 5.15
N PRO A 79 -5.35 12.67 5.82
CA PRO A 79 -5.56 12.39 7.23
C PRO A 79 -5.35 13.65 8.08
N ALA A 80 -5.71 13.57 9.36
CA ALA A 80 -5.41 14.61 10.33
C ALA A 80 -3.90 14.95 10.30
N LEU A 81 -3.59 16.22 10.04
CA LEU A 81 -2.22 16.70 9.97
C LEU A 81 -1.73 17.11 11.36
N SER A 82 -0.54 16.66 11.72
CA SER A 82 0.15 17.09 12.93
C SER A 82 0.58 18.56 12.85
N THR A 83 0.76 19.21 13.99
CA THR A 83 1.39 20.53 14.04
C THR A 83 2.88 20.43 13.65
N GLY A 84 3.31 21.18 12.64
CA GLY A 84 4.71 21.26 12.23
C GLY A 84 4.86 21.63 10.74
N THR A 85 6.09 21.91 10.31
CA THR A 85 6.42 22.35 8.95
C THR A 85 7.33 21.38 8.18
N GLY A 86 7.90 20.39 8.88
CA GLY A 86 8.83 19.42 8.31
C GLY A 86 8.17 18.15 7.75
N PRO A 87 8.95 17.28 7.07
CA PRO A 87 8.45 15.99 6.59
C PRO A 87 7.88 15.14 7.73
N ASN A 88 6.72 14.52 7.48
CA ASN A 88 6.03 13.67 8.44
C ASN A 88 5.92 12.23 7.89
N THR A 89 6.33 11.24 8.70
CA THR A 89 6.36 9.83 8.30
C THR A 89 4.96 9.22 8.17
N ASP A 90 4.04 9.59 9.05
CA ASP A 90 2.65 9.11 9.01
C ASP A 90 1.93 9.64 7.75
N LEU A 91 2.10 10.95 7.48
CA LEU A 91 1.61 11.59 6.26
C LEU A 91 2.25 10.97 5.01
N ARG A 92 3.54 10.63 5.04
CA ARG A 92 4.21 9.94 3.92
C ARG A 92 3.55 8.59 3.63
N GLY A 93 3.27 7.79 4.67
CA GLY A 93 2.57 6.52 4.51
C GLY A 93 1.16 6.70 3.94
N ALA A 94 0.42 7.69 4.43
CA ALA A 94 -0.89 8.03 3.89
C ALA A 94 -0.81 8.44 2.40
N LEU A 95 0.09 9.36 2.05
CA LEU A 95 0.27 9.80 0.66
C LEU A 95 0.65 8.66 -0.29
N ARG A 96 1.48 7.71 0.16
CA ARG A 96 1.82 6.52 -0.64
C ARG A 96 0.62 5.59 -0.83
N LEU A 97 -0.21 5.37 0.20
CA LEU A 97 -1.46 4.61 0.05
C LEU A 97 -2.45 5.31 -0.90
N GLN A 98 -2.53 6.63 -0.84
CA GLN A 98 -3.40 7.39 -1.75
C GLN A 98 -2.87 7.36 -3.18
N GLU A 99 -1.56 7.46 -3.38
CA GLU A 99 -0.91 7.27 -4.69
C GLU A 99 -1.23 5.90 -5.28
N MET A 100 -1.08 4.83 -4.50
CA MET A 100 -1.44 3.49 -4.95
C MET A 100 -2.93 3.37 -5.27
N SER A 101 -3.78 4.01 -4.47
CA SER A 101 -5.23 4.04 -4.67
C SER A 101 -5.62 4.79 -5.95
N MET A 102 -4.91 5.86 -6.31
CA MET A 102 -5.09 6.58 -7.59
C MET A 102 -4.75 5.70 -8.79
N ARG A 103 -3.59 5.03 -8.78
CA ARG A 103 -3.23 4.10 -9.85
C ARG A 103 -4.21 2.94 -9.98
N PHE A 104 -4.68 2.40 -8.85
CA PHE A 104 -5.72 1.38 -8.84
C PHE A 104 -7.03 1.92 -9.43
N ALA A 105 -7.47 3.12 -9.03
CA ALA A 105 -8.69 3.75 -9.50
C ALA A 105 -8.72 3.93 -11.02
N HIS A 106 -7.57 4.20 -11.64
CA HIS A 106 -7.44 4.41 -13.09
C HIS A 106 -6.97 3.18 -13.86
N GLY A 107 -6.92 2.02 -13.20
CA GLY A 107 -6.66 0.73 -13.82
C GLY A 107 -7.88 0.09 -14.47
N THR A 108 -7.64 -1.04 -15.12
CA THR A 108 -8.68 -1.94 -15.64
C THR A 108 -8.47 -3.36 -15.09
N TYR A 109 -9.51 -4.17 -15.17
CA TYR A 109 -9.46 -5.59 -14.82
C TYR A 109 -10.22 -6.43 -15.82
N THR A 110 -9.85 -7.70 -15.90
CA THR A 110 -10.54 -8.68 -16.74
C THR A 110 -11.44 -9.54 -15.87
N ASP A 111 -12.73 -9.57 -16.18
CA ASP A 111 -13.70 -10.42 -15.47
C ASP A 111 -13.60 -11.91 -15.89
N ALA A 112 -14.43 -12.74 -15.27
CA ALA A 112 -14.48 -14.18 -15.57
C ALA A 112 -14.88 -14.49 -17.03
N ASN A 113 -15.54 -13.55 -17.72
CA ASN A 113 -15.96 -13.65 -19.12
C ASN A 113 -14.90 -13.09 -20.09
N GLN A 114 -13.68 -12.81 -19.62
CA GLN A 114 -12.59 -12.22 -20.40
C GLN A 114 -12.89 -10.80 -20.91
N GLN A 115 -13.81 -10.08 -20.24
CA GLN A 115 -14.13 -8.69 -20.58
C GLN A 115 -13.32 -7.72 -19.73
N SER A 116 -12.77 -6.70 -20.38
CA SER A 116 -12.03 -5.62 -19.72
C SER A 116 -13.01 -4.58 -19.17
N HIS A 117 -12.91 -4.29 -17.88
CA HIS A 117 -13.73 -3.31 -17.17
C HIS A 117 -12.83 -2.29 -16.46
N PRO A 118 -13.20 -1.00 -16.46
CA PRO A 118 -12.51 -0.02 -15.63
C PRO A 118 -12.79 -0.28 -14.15
N VAL A 119 -11.82 0.06 -13.29
CA VAL A 119 -12.07 0.15 -11.85
C VAL A 119 -13.11 1.24 -11.56
N THR A 120 -14.10 0.92 -10.74
CA THR A 120 -15.23 1.81 -10.42
C THR A 120 -14.96 2.65 -9.15
N GLN A 121 -15.72 3.72 -8.96
CA GLN A 121 -15.65 4.52 -7.72
C GLN A 121 -16.04 3.69 -6.49
N ASP A 122 -16.97 2.74 -6.62
CA ASP A 122 -17.34 1.84 -5.51
C ASP A 122 -16.16 0.98 -5.07
N MET A 123 -15.36 0.47 -6.01
CA MET A 123 -14.15 -0.31 -5.69
C MET A 123 -13.14 0.50 -4.89
N VAL A 124 -12.90 1.73 -5.31
CA VAL A 124 -12.00 2.67 -4.65
C VAL A 124 -12.55 3.07 -3.27
N THR A 125 -13.85 3.32 -3.18
CA THR A 125 -14.53 3.65 -1.92
C THR A 125 -14.45 2.51 -0.92
N ASN A 126 -14.74 1.28 -1.35
CA ASN A 126 -14.77 0.10 -0.49
C ASN A 126 -13.37 -0.32 -0.02
N LEU A 127 -12.35 -0.20 -0.88
CA LEU A 127 -10.95 -0.41 -0.48
C LEU A 127 -10.57 0.58 0.62
N GLN A 128 -10.80 1.87 0.38
CA GLN A 128 -10.40 2.92 1.32
C GLN A 128 -11.22 2.89 2.61
N SER A 129 -12.51 2.56 2.55
CA SER A 129 -13.34 2.42 3.75
C SER A 129 -12.85 1.27 4.62
N THR A 130 -12.44 0.15 4.02
CA THR A 130 -11.90 -1.01 4.74
C THR A 130 -10.64 -0.62 5.50
N ILE A 131 -9.67 0.02 4.83
CA ILE A 131 -8.42 0.47 5.46
C ILE A 131 -8.70 1.48 6.58
N ASN A 132 -9.53 2.49 6.30
CA ASN A 132 -9.84 3.56 7.24
C ASN A 132 -10.70 3.11 8.43
N SER A 133 -11.45 2.01 8.31
CA SER A 133 -12.29 1.49 9.39
C SER A 133 -11.51 0.76 10.49
N SER A 134 -10.25 0.38 10.23
CA SER A 134 -9.41 -0.36 11.17
C SER A 134 -8.11 0.39 11.47
N PRO A 135 -7.96 0.96 12.68
CA PRO A 135 -6.72 1.63 13.07
C PRO A 135 -5.48 0.73 13.05
N ALA A 136 -5.65 -0.57 13.32
CA ALA A 136 -4.55 -1.52 13.22
C ALA A 136 -4.11 -1.71 11.77
N LEU A 137 -5.07 -1.97 10.86
CA LEU A 137 -4.79 -2.15 9.43
C LEU A 137 -4.19 -0.88 8.81
N ALA A 138 -4.77 0.29 9.09
CA ALA A 138 -4.25 1.57 8.62
C ALA A 138 -2.78 1.79 9.02
N ARG A 139 -2.40 1.43 10.26
CA ARG A 139 -1.01 1.52 10.72
C ARG A 139 -0.09 0.53 10.01
N GLU A 140 -0.50 -0.73 9.92
CA GLU A 140 0.30 -1.78 9.28
C GLU A 140 0.53 -1.49 7.79
N MET A 141 -0.52 -1.06 7.07
CA MET A 141 -0.39 -0.70 5.67
C MET A 141 0.48 0.54 5.45
N LYS A 142 0.35 1.58 6.29
CA LYS A 142 1.27 2.74 6.26
C LYS A 142 2.72 2.31 6.49
N SER A 143 2.95 1.35 7.40
CA SER A 143 4.27 0.77 7.63
C SER A 143 4.78 -0.01 6.41
N ALA A 144 3.93 -0.84 5.78
CA ALA A 144 4.31 -1.64 4.61
C ALA A 144 4.70 -0.76 3.40
N VAL A 145 4.01 0.37 3.20
CA VAL A 145 4.33 1.32 2.13
C VAL A 145 5.41 2.33 2.51
N THR A 146 6.08 2.19 3.66
CA THR A 146 7.20 3.09 4.03
C THR A 146 8.45 2.33 4.44
N THR A 147 8.32 1.03 4.74
CA THR A 147 9.44 0.15 5.04
C THR A 147 10.12 -0.27 3.75
N ILE A 148 11.43 -0.04 3.68
CA ILE A 148 12.27 -0.44 2.56
C ILE A 148 12.91 -1.79 2.87
N ASP A 149 12.72 -2.76 1.97
CA ASP A 149 13.44 -4.02 2.04
C ASP A 149 14.91 -3.78 1.69
N SER A 150 15.75 -3.76 2.74
CA SER A 150 17.19 -3.56 2.62
C SER A 150 17.92 -4.81 2.12
N SER A 151 17.26 -5.97 2.06
CA SER A 151 17.81 -7.21 1.52
C SER A 151 17.75 -7.25 -0.01
N GLU A 152 16.86 -6.46 -0.62
CA GLU A 152 16.76 -6.36 -2.07
C GLU A 152 17.77 -5.37 -2.67
N LYS A 153 18.35 -5.74 -3.81
CA LYS A 153 19.25 -4.86 -4.57
C LYS A 153 18.59 -3.56 -5.02
N GLN A 154 17.27 -3.56 -5.19
CA GLN A 154 16.50 -2.42 -5.68
C GLN A 154 15.90 -1.55 -4.57
N GLN A 155 16.13 -1.86 -3.29
CA GLN A 155 15.65 -1.08 -2.13
C GLN A 155 14.19 -0.64 -2.28
N ARG A 156 13.32 -1.64 -2.46
CA ARG A 156 11.90 -1.46 -2.75
C ARG A 156 11.08 -1.39 -1.47
N MET A 157 9.89 -0.80 -1.53
CA MET A 157 8.97 -0.86 -0.40
C MET A 157 8.34 -2.24 -0.30
N LEU A 158 7.94 -2.66 0.91
CA LEU A 158 7.29 -3.96 1.10
C LEU A 158 5.97 -4.07 0.34
N LEU A 159 5.23 -2.97 0.22
CA LEU A 159 4.02 -2.86 -0.59
C LEU A 159 4.10 -1.63 -1.50
N GLU A 160 3.93 -1.83 -2.81
CA GLU A 160 4.05 -0.78 -3.81
C GLU A 160 2.83 -0.63 -4.71
N ASN A 161 1.98 -1.65 -4.82
CA ASN A 161 0.88 -1.65 -5.79
C ASN A 161 -0.39 -2.29 -5.23
N PHE A 162 -1.53 -1.70 -5.58
CA PHE A 162 -2.80 -2.40 -5.61
C PHE A 162 -3.13 -2.81 -7.04
N ALA A 163 -3.68 -3.99 -7.21
CA ALA A 163 -4.19 -4.46 -8.49
C ALA A 163 -5.55 -5.13 -8.31
N PRO A 164 -6.43 -5.09 -9.33
CA PRO A 164 -7.57 -5.99 -9.38
C PRO A 164 -7.08 -7.43 -9.58
N LEU A 165 -7.66 -8.40 -8.86
CA LEU A 165 -7.44 -9.82 -9.15
C LEU A 165 -8.03 -10.18 -10.52
N SER A 166 -7.28 -10.95 -11.29
CA SER A 166 -7.77 -11.66 -12.46
C SER A 166 -7.97 -13.13 -12.13
N GLY A 167 -9.10 -13.72 -12.56
CA GLY A 167 -9.44 -15.13 -12.32
C GLY A 167 -10.12 -15.41 -10.97
N THR A 168 -10.15 -16.68 -10.56
CA THR A 168 -10.91 -17.19 -9.41
C THR A 168 -10.04 -17.36 -8.16
N VAL A 169 -9.80 -16.26 -7.44
CA VAL A 169 -9.23 -16.31 -6.07
C VAL A 169 -10.18 -15.57 -5.13
N ALA A 170 -10.55 -16.20 -4.03
CA ALA A 170 -11.69 -15.78 -3.20
C ALA A 170 -11.38 -14.71 -2.15
N GLY A 171 -10.10 -14.45 -1.83
CA GLY A 171 -9.72 -13.57 -0.72
C GLY A 171 -8.95 -12.32 -1.16
N GLY A 172 -7.80 -12.52 -1.79
CA GLY A 172 -6.78 -11.52 -2.13
C GLY A 172 -5.50 -12.29 -2.43
N THR A 173 -4.47 -11.63 -2.96
CA THR A 173 -3.12 -12.23 -3.04
C THR A 173 -2.03 -11.17 -2.95
N PHE A 174 -0.93 -11.49 -2.28
CA PHE A 174 0.30 -10.71 -2.36
C PHE A 174 1.34 -11.37 -3.29
N ASN A 175 1.91 -10.58 -4.20
CA ASN A 175 3.00 -11.00 -5.08
C ASN A 175 4.32 -10.33 -4.65
N PRO A 176 5.27 -11.08 -4.07
CA PRO A 176 6.53 -10.52 -3.56
C PRO A 176 7.47 -10.04 -4.66
N THR A 177 7.38 -10.57 -5.88
CA THR A 177 8.24 -10.12 -7.00
C THR A 177 7.90 -8.69 -7.42
N SER A 178 6.63 -8.30 -7.32
CA SER A 178 6.16 -6.97 -7.73
C SER A 178 5.72 -6.08 -6.57
N ASN A 179 5.74 -6.58 -5.32
CA ASN A 179 5.18 -5.92 -4.14
C ASN A 179 3.74 -5.45 -4.39
N THR A 180 2.94 -6.33 -5.00
CA THR A 180 1.57 -6.04 -5.42
C THR A 180 0.57 -6.83 -4.59
N MET A 181 -0.38 -6.13 -3.99
CA MET A 181 -1.56 -6.72 -3.39
C MET A 181 -2.71 -6.68 -4.39
N SER A 182 -3.17 -7.86 -4.80
CA SER A 182 -4.28 -8.02 -5.73
C SER A 182 -5.58 -8.29 -4.98
N LEU A 183 -6.66 -7.59 -5.35
CA LEU A 183 -7.92 -7.54 -4.61
C LEU A 183 -9.12 -7.99 -5.46
N PRO A 184 -10.11 -8.70 -4.88
CA PRO A 184 -11.23 -9.27 -5.62
C PRO A 184 -12.17 -8.19 -6.17
N PRO A 185 -12.27 -8.02 -7.51
CA PRO A 185 -13.07 -6.95 -8.10
C PRO A 185 -14.57 -7.10 -7.79
N ALA A 186 -15.08 -8.33 -7.75
CA ALA A 186 -16.49 -8.59 -7.47
C ALA A 186 -16.89 -8.17 -6.04
N THR A 187 -16.00 -8.35 -5.06
CA THR A 187 -16.23 -7.92 -3.67
C THR A 187 -16.15 -6.40 -3.57
N LEU A 188 -15.10 -5.81 -4.14
CA LEU A 188 -14.90 -4.35 -4.12
C LEU A 188 -15.96 -3.60 -4.93
N GLY A 189 -16.50 -4.19 -6.00
CA GLY A 189 -17.50 -3.56 -6.87
C GLY A 189 -18.92 -3.57 -6.31
N GLN A 190 -19.15 -4.11 -5.10
CA GLN A 190 -20.45 -4.06 -4.46
C GLN A 190 -20.84 -2.61 -4.12
N PRO A 191 -22.13 -2.24 -4.19
CA PRO A 191 -22.58 -0.95 -3.68
C PRO A 191 -22.13 -0.76 -2.21
N PRO A 192 -21.66 0.43 -1.80
CA PRO A 192 -21.01 0.60 -0.49
C PRO A 192 -21.85 0.14 0.71
N ARG A 193 -23.17 0.31 0.65
CA ARG A 193 -24.08 -0.17 1.69
C ARG A 193 -24.05 -1.70 1.83
N GLN A 194 -24.07 -2.42 0.70
CA GLN A 194 -24.00 -3.88 0.69
C GLN A 194 -22.62 -4.35 1.14
N PHE A 195 -21.57 -3.74 0.59
CA PHE A 195 -20.19 -4.03 0.96
C PHE A 195 -19.96 -3.95 2.48
N ASN A 196 -20.41 -2.86 3.11
CA ASN A 196 -20.26 -2.65 4.54
C ASN A 196 -21.07 -3.63 5.41
N GLN A 197 -22.12 -4.24 4.85
CA GLN A 197 -22.96 -5.20 5.57
C GLN A 197 -22.45 -6.64 5.49
N SER A 198 -21.79 -7.02 4.40
CA SER A 198 -21.46 -8.42 4.13
C SER A 198 -19.99 -8.72 3.88
N SER A 199 -19.17 -7.72 3.55
CA SER A 199 -17.85 -7.96 2.93
C SER A 199 -16.71 -7.19 3.58
N SER A 200 -17.00 -6.13 4.35
CA SER A 200 -15.97 -5.27 4.96
C SER A 200 -15.10 -6.00 5.99
N ASN A 201 -15.68 -6.86 6.81
CA ASN A 201 -14.94 -7.63 7.81
C ASN A 201 -14.00 -8.65 7.14
N ASP A 202 -14.51 -9.38 6.15
CA ASP A 202 -13.73 -10.36 5.40
C ASP A 202 -12.58 -9.66 4.65
N LEU A 203 -12.86 -8.52 4.01
CA LEU A 203 -11.82 -7.75 3.33
C LEU A 203 -10.81 -7.16 4.33
N THR A 204 -11.23 -6.76 5.53
CA THR A 204 -10.30 -6.31 6.58
C THR A 204 -9.32 -7.43 6.95
N PHE A 205 -9.82 -8.66 7.13
CA PHE A 205 -8.99 -9.82 7.41
C PHE A 205 -8.02 -10.11 6.25
N VAL A 206 -8.52 -10.11 5.01
CA VAL A 206 -7.69 -10.31 3.81
C VAL A 206 -6.59 -9.25 3.74
N LEU A 207 -6.92 -7.96 3.82
CA LEU A 207 -5.93 -6.90 3.71
C LEU A 207 -4.87 -7.00 4.80
N GLY A 208 -5.27 -7.36 6.03
CA GLY A 208 -4.32 -7.67 7.10
C GLY A 208 -3.44 -8.86 6.76
N HIS A 209 -4.02 -9.97 6.31
CA HIS A 209 -3.28 -11.18 5.92
C HIS A 209 -2.26 -10.92 4.81
N GLU A 210 -2.66 -10.24 3.73
CA GLU A 210 -1.77 -9.92 2.61
C GLU A 210 -0.72 -8.87 3.00
N THR A 211 -1.04 -7.94 3.91
CA THR A 211 -0.05 -7.01 4.48
C THR A 211 1.02 -7.77 5.26
N GLN A 212 0.65 -8.81 6.01
CA GLN A 212 1.62 -9.65 6.70
C GLN A 212 2.49 -10.48 5.75
N HIS A 213 1.96 -10.90 4.58
CA HIS A 213 2.81 -11.48 3.54
C HIS A 213 3.90 -10.51 3.05
N ALA A 214 3.57 -9.21 2.94
CA ALA A 214 4.55 -8.17 2.60
C ALA A 214 5.67 -8.01 3.65
N PHE A 215 5.40 -8.26 4.93
CA PHE A 215 6.45 -8.26 5.96
C PHE A 215 7.24 -9.58 5.99
N ASN A 216 6.54 -10.71 5.93
CA ASN A 216 7.14 -12.04 6.04
C ASN A 216 8.03 -12.43 4.85
N GLN A 217 7.93 -11.72 3.72
CA GLN A 217 8.81 -11.96 2.57
C GLN A 217 10.29 -11.72 2.94
N MET A 218 10.60 -10.79 3.85
CA MET A 218 11.97 -10.51 4.29
C MET A 218 12.58 -11.73 5.00
N ASP A 219 11.83 -12.32 5.94
CA ASP A 219 12.25 -13.51 6.67
C ASP A 219 12.35 -14.73 5.75
N THR A 220 11.42 -14.84 4.81
CA THR A 220 11.40 -15.92 3.80
C THR A 220 12.62 -15.82 2.89
N ALA A 221 12.95 -14.63 2.37
CA ALA A 221 14.13 -14.40 1.55
C ALA A 221 15.42 -14.71 2.31
N ALA A 222 15.52 -14.27 3.57
CA ALA A 222 16.66 -14.57 4.44
C ALA A 222 16.80 -16.08 4.73
N ALA A 223 15.70 -16.81 4.85
CA ALA A 223 15.69 -18.26 5.01
C ALA A 223 16.16 -18.98 3.74
N TYR A 224 15.68 -18.56 2.56
CA TYR A 224 16.13 -19.12 1.29
C TYR A 224 17.62 -18.86 1.03
N HIS A 225 18.12 -17.66 1.30
CA HIS A 225 19.54 -17.36 1.15
C HIS A 225 20.41 -18.24 2.07
N ARG A 226 19.96 -18.48 3.32
CA ARG A 226 20.62 -19.39 4.24
C ARG A 226 20.61 -20.83 3.73
N PHE A 227 19.48 -21.30 3.22
CA PHE A 227 19.35 -22.62 2.63
C PHE A 227 20.27 -22.79 1.42
N ASP A 228 20.27 -21.85 0.48
CA ASP A 228 21.11 -21.89 -0.73
C ASP A 228 22.61 -21.86 -0.39
N THR A 229 23.01 -21.02 0.57
CA THR A 229 24.38 -20.97 1.08
C THR A 229 24.79 -22.32 1.68
N ALA A 230 23.92 -22.94 2.49
CA ALA A 230 24.17 -24.24 3.10
C ALA A 230 24.22 -25.36 2.06
N ALA A 231 23.28 -25.39 1.11
CA ALA A 231 23.25 -26.37 0.03
C ALA A 231 24.50 -26.26 -0.87
N THR A 232 24.92 -25.03 -1.20
CA THR A 232 26.14 -24.75 -1.96
C THR A 232 27.38 -25.19 -1.19
N ALA A 233 27.43 -24.96 0.13
CA ALA A 233 28.54 -25.40 0.96
C ALA A 233 28.64 -26.93 0.98
N ILE A 234 27.52 -27.64 1.14
CA ILE A 234 27.47 -29.11 1.08
C ILE A 234 27.89 -29.61 -0.30
N ALA A 235 27.41 -29.00 -1.38
CA ALA A 235 27.74 -29.41 -2.75
C ALA A 235 29.22 -29.19 -3.11
N LYS A 236 29.91 -28.26 -2.45
CA LYS A 236 31.34 -27.99 -2.61
C LYS A 236 32.21 -28.81 -1.66
N ASP A 237 31.61 -29.40 -0.62
CA ASP A 237 32.32 -30.27 0.31
C ASP A 237 32.38 -31.69 -0.25
N ASN A 238 33.61 -32.16 -0.52
CA ASN A 238 33.84 -33.52 -1.04
C ASN A 238 33.67 -34.61 0.04
N ASN A 239 33.24 -34.27 1.27
CA ASN A 239 33.11 -35.20 2.37
C ASN A 239 31.69 -35.17 2.99
N LEU A 240 30.79 -35.98 2.44
CA LEU A 240 29.36 -36.08 2.81
C LEU A 240 29.07 -36.51 4.27
N ALA A 241 30.09 -36.79 5.08
CA ALA A 241 29.94 -37.38 6.41
C ALA A 241 29.85 -36.37 7.58
N ALA A 242 29.93 -35.06 7.34
CA ALA A 242 29.99 -34.05 8.41
C ALA A 242 28.98 -32.89 8.28
N SER A 243 27.89 -33.05 7.51
CA SER A 243 26.88 -32.00 7.38
C SER A 243 25.83 -32.08 8.51
N THR A 244 25.93 -31.16 9.47
CA THR A 244 24.89 -30.91 10.49
C THR A 244 23.53 -30.62 9.83
N PRO A 245 22.40 -31.14 10.35
CA PRO A 245 21.09 -30.89 9.78
C PRO A 245 20.73 -29.40 9.80
N ILE A 246 20.07 -28.94 8.75
CA ILE A 246 19.47 -27.59 8.70
C ILE A 246 18.40 -27.50 9.79
N ARG A 247 18.72 -26.90 10.94
CA ARG A 247 17.74 -26.61 11.97
C ARG A 247 16.91 -25.40 11.55
N ASN A 248 15.61 -25.62 11.34
CA ASN A 248 14.62 -24.57 11.31
C ASN A 248 14.55 -23.93 12.71
N THR A 249 14.96 -22.68 12.85
CA THR A 249 14.86 -21.92 14.11
C THR A 249 13.48 -21.30 14.33
N ASN A 250 12.52 -21.51 13.42
CA ASN A 250 11.15 -21.05 13.60
C ASN A 250 10.40 -22.12 14.38
N GLY A 251 10.38 -21.96 15.71
CA GLY A 251 9.73 -22.86 16.66
C GLY A 251 8.23 -23.05 16.39
N CYS A 252 7.91 -24.06 15.59
CA CYS A 252 6.58 -24.65 15.53
C CYS A 252 6.66 -26.01 16.25
N GLU A 253 6.61 -25.97 17.58
CA GLU A 253 6.48 -27.15 18.41
C GLU A 253 5.00 -27.57 18.36
N VAL A 254 4.70 -28.60 17.58
CA VAL A 254 3.36 -29.19 17.55
C VAL A 254 3.18 -29.93 18.87
N ALA A 255 2.40 -29.34 19.77
CA ALA A 255 1.95 -30.01 20.98
C ALA A 255 1.28 -31.34 20.60
N GLN A 256 1.90 -32.45 20.99
CA GLN A 256 1.23 -33.76 20.94
C GLN A 256 0.15 -33.75 22.02
N ALA A 257 -1.11 -33.79 21.59
CA ALA A 257 -2.22 -34.08 22.48
C ALA A 257 -2.12 -35.53 22.95
N THR A 258 -2.14 -35.71 24.27
CA THR A 258 -2.30 -36.97 24.99
C THR A 258 -3.65 -37.63 24.70
#